data_AF-A0A0M8PFT7-F1
#
_entry.id   AF-A0A0M8PFT7-F1
#
_cell.length_a   1.000
_cell.length_b   1.000
_cell.length_c   1.000
_cell.angle_alpha   90.00
_cell.angle_beta   90.00
_cell.angle_gamma   90.00
#
_symmetry.space_group_name_H-M   'P 1'
#
loop_
_entity.id
_entity.type
_entity.pdbx_description
1 polymer ?
#
loop_
_entity_poly.entity_id
_entity_poly.type
_entity_poly.pdbx_seq_one_letter_code
_entity_poly.pdbx_strand_id
1 'polypeptide(L)'
;MAPRRGGSSSSYYSDYNPWSDTVWLSYENYESKSFFLTRFAFDILSLLAFIVFLIWACRIRNRSLPLKALICALASLICCQINIVVWEALHVAETDVTMYYLIDLMLWDFFRVVAICFTFYVFWNLIHNFLGHIRGSGKPHAAVTTIHYIFLAIIFVISLAEWSLRVAVYVRNVTSRYGGTLQFTLSHLNGATDIIYWAFSMEILAWMIFVVTKAGNDTFVSNIPAMAIVLAAISWFAACSVSAIVYIRYTLVHLGHYEWPPYLNAVMAILTFVFGVGTYTGILLGCSKWHMLGDEQKYTAHQYHSQYHSQYPPAQTPPQYLDQFPNGQYPPVQQQPYGVSPYLDHSAQNQSHRHPVSPQRWRKPAITSSPFSPTSFFSFDQQLPPFSHLTQEKMVCPKCQKKLKATELATPGVKRKNDMYYGSPSSTLGGGADKGKSKATLGATGIGKSKLLSAKAKNPYAAYASSCDNCKVKTEQGKKFCQRCAYQRNACAMCGKNLAGKSAKDQPIVQGQKFNMA
;
A
#
# COMPACT_ATOMS: atom_id res chain seq x y z
N MET A 1 20.22 -77.95 -11.15
CA MET A 1 20.16 -77.96 -9.67
C MET A 1 21.52 -77.57 -9.15
N ALA A 2 21.63 -76.38 -8.55
CA ALA A 2 22.83 -75.90 -7.86
C ALA A 2 22.53 -75.82 -6.35
N PRO A 3 23.51 -76.06 -5.47
CA PRO A 3 23.26 -76.38 -4.07
C PRO A 3 22.88 -75.13 -3.26
N ARG A 4 21.77 -75.26 -2.52
CA ARG A 4 21.41 -74.39 -1.39
C ARG A 4 22.49 -74.49 -0.31
N ARG A 5 23.27 -73.42 -0.12
CA ARG A 5 24.01 -73.19 1.13
C ARG A 5 23.08 -72.52 2.12
N GLY A 6 22.71 -73.27 3.15
CA GLY A 6 22.16 -72.72 4.39
C GLY A 6 23.26 -72.06 5.23
N GLY A 7 22.82 -71.23 6.17
CA GLY A 7 23.61 -70.88 7.35
C GLY A 7 24.04 -69.41 7.44
N SER A 8 23.11 -68.55 7.84
CA SER A 8 23.27 -67.65 9.01
C SER A 8 22.03 -66.79 9.12
N SER A 9 21.34 -66.94 10.25
CA SER A 9 20.24 -66.07 10.69
C SER A 9 20.82 -64.68 11.04
N SER A 10 21.31 -63.99 10.02
CA SER A 10 21.52 -62.55 10.07
C SER A 10 20.13 -61.96 10.27
N SER A 11 19.92 -61.32 11.41
CA SER A 11 18.83 -60.36 11.60
C SER A 11 18.98 -59.29 10.50
N TYR A 12 18.42 -59.57 9.32
CA TYR A 12 18.13 -58.58 8.30
C TYR A 12 17.15 -57.60 8.96
N TYR A 13 17.68 -56.63 9.69
CA TYR A 13 17.09 -55.31 9.71
C TYR A 13 17.06 -54.92 8.24
N SER A 14 15.94 -55.18 7.56
CA SER A 14 15.73 -54.58 6.27
C SER A 14 15.81 -53.09 6.52
N ASP A 15 16.65 -52.39 5.76
CA ASP A 15 16.64 -50.94 5.63
C ASP A 15 15.34 -50.51 4.93
N TYR A 16 14.20 -50.95 5.47
CA TYR A 16 12.88 -50.66 4.98
C TYR A 16 12.59 -49.21 5.33
N ASN A 17 12.73 -48.36 4.33
CA ASN A 17 12.36 -46.97 4.42
C ASN A 17 10.91 -46.82 3.97
N PRO A 18 9.94 -46.58 4.88
CA PRO A 18 8.53 -46.45 4.50
C PRO A 18 8.26 -45.26 3.59
N TRP A 19 9.17 -44.28 3.49
CA TRP A 19 9.07 -43.18 2.53
C TRP A 19 9.29 -43.62 1.08
N SER A 20 9.98 -44.74 0.86
CA SER A 20 10.23 -45.29 -0.46
C SER A 20 9.08 -46.15 -0.99
N ASP A 21 8.07 -46.42 -0.17
CA ASP A 21 6.87 -47.12 -0.61
C ASP A 21 6.13 -46.31 -1.67
N THR A 22 5.61 -47.00 -2.68
CA THR A 22 4.84 -46.40 -3.76
C THR A 22 3.34 -46.48 -3.45
N VAL A 23 2.63 -45.41 -3.75
CA VAL A 23 1.17 -45.35 -3.73
C VAL A 23 0.67 -45.00 -5.13
N TRP A 24 -0.38 -45.70 -5.55
CA TRP A 24 -1.09 -45.39 -6.78
C TRP A 24 -2.03 -44.21 -6.54
N LEU A 25 -1.70 -43.04 -7.09
CA LEU A 25 -2.59 -41.89 -7.06
C LEU A 25 -3.50 -41.95 -8.28
N SER A 26 -4.78 -42.23 -8.06
CA SER A 26 -5.79 -42.21 -9.12
C SER A 26 -6.99 -41.38 -8.71
N TYR A 27 -7.44 -40.52 -9.62
CA TYR A 27 -8.66 -39.77 -9.44
C TYR A 27 -9.93 -40.63 -9.61
N GLU A 28 -9.82 -41.89 -10.08
CA GLU A 28 -10.96 -42.80 -10.21
C GLU A 28 -11.60 -43.15 -8.87
N ASN A 29 -10.84 -43.05 -7.78
CA ASN A 29 -11.31 -43.32 -6.42
C ASN A 29 -12.21 -42.21 -5.85
N TYR A 30 -12.36 -41.09 -6.55
CA TYR A 30 -13.27 -40.03 -6.12
C TYR A 30 -14.70 -40.29 -6.59
N GLU A 31 -15.65 -40.32 -5.65
CA GLU A 31 -17.08 -40.53 -5.91
C GLU A 31 -17.66 -39.59 -6.97
N SER A 32 -17.06 -38.41 -7.14
CA SER A 32 -17.47 -37.43 -8.16
C SER A 32 -16.26 -36.83 -8.88
N LYS A 33 -15.92 -37.45 -10.02
CA LYS A 33 -14.87 -36.97 -10.94
C LYS A 33 -15.07 -35.51 -11.36
N SER A 34 -16.31 -35.06 -11.55
CA SER A 34 -16.62 -33.69 -11.98
C SER A 34 -16.27 -32.64 -10.92
N PHE A 35 -16.50 -32.91 -9.64
CA PHE A 35 -16.12 -31.96 -8.58
C PHE A 35 -14.61 -31.86 -8.43
N PHE A 36 -13.89 -32.97 -8.56
CA PHE A 36 -12.42 -32.96 -8.55
C PHE A 36 -11.85 -32.14 -9.72
N LEU A 37 -12.32 -32.39 -10.94
CA LEU A 37 -11.88 -31.63 -12.13
C LEU A 37 -12.24 -30.14 -12.03
N THR A 38 -13.39 -29.81 -11.44
CA THR A 38 -13.78 -28.42 -11.19
C THR A 38 -12.80 -27.75 -10.23
N ARG A 39 -12.49 -28.39 -9.10
CA ARG A 39 -11.49 -27.89 -8.15
C ARG A 39 -10.14 -27.65 -8.83
N PHE A 40 -9.63 -28.65 -9.55
CA PHE A 40 -8.36 -28.56 -10.28
C PHE A 40 -8.31 -27.39 -11.26
N ALA A 41 -9.39 -27.17 -12.02
CA ALA A 41 -9.48 -26.04 -12.93
C ALA A 41 -9.43 -24.69 -12.19
N PHE A 42 -10.11 -24.55 -11.05
CA PHE A 42 -10.09 -23.32 -10.26
C PHE A 42 -8.77 -23.08 -9.52
N ASP A 43 -8.05 -24.12 -9.13
CA ASP A 43 -6.70 -23.99 -8.55
C ASP A 43 -5.69 -23.53 -9.61
N ILE A 44 -5.78 -24.03 -10.86
CA ILE A 44 -5.00 -23.49 -12.00
C ILE A 44 -5.35 -22.02 -12.27
N LEU A 45 -6.64 -21.66 -12.30
CA LEU A 45 -7.05 -20.27 -12.51
C LEU A 45 -6.55 -19.35 -11.39
N SER A 46 -6.55 -19.84 -10.15
CA SER A 46 -5.99 -19.13 -8.99
C SER A 46 -4.49 -18.91 -9.14
N LEU A 47 -3.74 -19.93 -9.53
CA LEU A 47 -2.30 -19.82 -9.81
C LEU A 47 -2.01 -18.74 -10.85
N LEU A 48 -2.70 -18.78 -11.99
CA LEU A 48 -2.53 -17.80 -13.07
C LEU A 48 -2.87 -16.38 -12.60
N ALA A 49 -3.96 -16.21 -11.85
CA ALA A 49 -4.35 -14.92 -11.30
C ALA A 49 -3.28 -14.36 -10.34
N PHE A 50 -2.75 -15.17 -9.43
CA PHE A 50 -1.71 -14.73 -8.50
C PHE A 50 -0.39 -14.39 -9.19
N ILE A 51 -0.02 -15.09 -10.26
CA ILE A 51 1.15 -14.74 -11.09
C ILE A 51 0.96 -13.34 -11.71
N VAL A 52 -0.21 -13.06 -12.29
CA VAL A 52 -0.54 -11.74 -12.86
C VAL A 52 -0.47 -10.66 -11.77
N PHE A 53 -1.02 -10.93 -10.59
CA PHE A 53 -0.98 -10.01 -9.45
C PHE A 53 0.43 -9.78 -8.93
N LEU A 54 1.30 -10.79 -8.89
CA LEU A 54 2.70 -10.62 -8.50
C LEU A 54 3.43 -9.72 -9.50
N ILE A 55 3.22 -9.93 -10.80
CA ILE A 55 3.79 -9.06 -11.85
C ILE A 55 3.29 -7.62 -11.68
N TRP A 56 1.98 -7.44 -11.40
CA TRP A 56 1.41 -6.12 -11.13
C TRP A 56 2.02 -5.47 -9.89
N ALA A 57 2.14 -6.21 -8.77
CA ALA A 57 2.76 -5.72 -7.54
C ALA A 57 4.21 -5.24 -7.78
N CYS A 58 4.98 -6.01 -8.54
CA CYS A 58 6.36 -5.68 -8.91
C CYS A 58 6.47 -4.43 -9.80
N ARG A 59 5.44 -4.10 -10.58
CA ARG A 59 5.38 -2.89 -11.43
C ARG A 59 5.04 -1.61 -10.65
N ILE A 60 4.52 -1.70 -9.42
CA ILE A 60 4.22 -0.51 -8.60
C ILE A 60 5.54 0.13 -8.14
N ARG A 61 5.83 1.34 -8.62
CA ARG A 61 7.10 2.06 -8.40
C ARG A 61 7.37 2.37 -6.92
N ASN A 62 6.33 2.55 -6.10
CA ASN A 62 6.48 2.92 -4.69
C ASN A 62 6.51 1.67 -3.80
N ARG A 63 7.72 1.23 -3.42
CA ARG A 63 7.94 0.06 -2.55
C ARG A 63 7.73 0.37 -1.07
N SER A 64 6.49 0.73 -0.72
CA SER A 64 6.07 0.86 0.67
C SER A 64 6.17 -0.48 1.42
N LEU A 65 6.22 -0.43 2.76
CA LEU A 65 6.24 -1.61 3.60
C LEU A 65 5.08 -2.61 3.31
N PRO A 66 3.80 -2.18 3.17
CA PRO A 66 2.72 -3.10 2.84
C PRO A 66 2.90 -3.74 1.45
N LEU A 67 3.47 -3.03 0.47
CA LEU A 67 3.72 -3.61 -0.84
C LEU A 67 4.76 -4.74 -0.79
N LYS A 68 5.80 -4.60 0.04
CA LYS A 68 6.79 -5.68 0.23
C LYS A 68 6.16 -6.93 0.83
N ALA A 69 5.34 -6.75 1.86
CA ALA A 69 4.62 -7.87 2.45
C ALA A 69 3.58 -8.48 1.51
N LEU A 70 2.94 -7.66 0.68
CA LEU A 70 2.04 -8.14 -0.38
C LEU A 70 2.77 -9.02 -1.40
N ILE A 71 3.97 -8.61 -1.82
CA ILE A 71 4.81 -9.43 -2.70
C ILE A 71 5.16 -10.77 -2.03
N CYS A 72 5.50 -10.76 -0.74
CA CYS A 72 5.75 -11.99 0.02
C CYS A 72 4.50 -12.88 0.13
N ALA A 73 3.32 -12.29 0.37
CA ALA A 73 2.04 -13.00 0.42
C ALA A 73 1.73 -13.66 -0.93
N LEU A 74 1.83 -12.90 -2.03
CA LEU A 74 1.57 -13.40 -3.39
C LEU A 74 2.58 -14.48 -3.81
N ALA A 75 3.86 -14.31 -3.50
CA ALA A 75 4.87 -15.34 -3.77
C ALA A 75 4.57 -16.63 -3.00
N SER A 76 4.17 -16.52 -1.72
CA SER A 76 3.77 -17.67 -0.90
C SER A 76 2.51 -18.34 -1.46
N LEU A 77 1.51 -17.57 -1.92
CA LEU A 77 0.33 -18.11 -2.59
C LEU A 77 0.66 -18.84 -3.90
N ILE A 78 1.58 -18.31 -4.70
CA ILE A 78 2.02 -18.98 -5.93
C ILE A 78 2.70 -20.30 -5.59
N CYS A 79 3.62 -20.31 -4.61
CA CYS A 79 4.25 -21.56 -4.15
C CYS A 79 3.21 -22.56 -3.64
N CYS A 80 2.27 -22.12 -2.79
CA CYS A 80 1.14 -22.93 -2.33
C CYS A 80 0.36 -23.52 -3.51
N GLN A 81 -0.04 -22.69 -4.48
CA GLN A 81 -0.83 -23.11 -5.63
C GLN A 81 -0.06 -24.06 -6.56
N ILE A 82 1.26 -23.90 -6.71
CA ILE A 82 2.08 -24.83 -7.49
C ILE A 82 2.08 -26.23 -6.85
N ASN A 83 2.29 -26.33 -5.53
CA ASN A 83 2.32 -27.64 -4.83
C ASN A 83 0.97 -28.36 -5.00
N ILE A 84 -0.15 -27.67 -4.73
CA ILE A 84 -1.48 -28.31 -4.87
C ILE A 84 -1.80 -28.71 -6.32
N VAL A 85 -1.48 -27.86 -7.31
CA VAL A 85 -1.71 -28.19 -8.73
C VAL A 85 -0.85 -29.38 -9.17
N VAL A 86 0.39 -29.48 -8.69
CA VAL A 86 1.25 -30.65 -8.96
C VAL A 86 0.64 -31.91 -8.35
N TRP A 87 0.19 -31.85 -7.10
CA TRP A 87 -0.47 -32.97 -6.44
C TRP A 87 -1.76 -33.42 -7.15
N GLU A 88 -2.59 -32.47 -7.60
CA GLU A 88 -3.81 -32.76 -8.36
C GLU A 88 -3.49 -33.31 -9.76
N ALA A 89 -2.47 -32.79 -10.43
CA ALA A 89 -2.02 -33.29 -11.72
C ALA A 89 -1.52 -34.74 -11.64
N LEU A 90 -0.84 -35.12 -10.55
CA LEU A 90 -0.44 -36.51 -10.32
C LEU A 90 -1.64 -37.46 -10.19
N HIS A 91 -2.75 -36.99 -9.60
CA HIS A 91 -4.00 -37.77 -9.54
C HIS A 91 -4.67 -37.92 -10.90
N VAL A 92 -4.71 -36.84 -11.69
CA VAL A 92 -5.25 -36.86 -13.06
C VAL A 92 -4.41 -37.74 -13.98
N ALA A 93 -3.10 -37.76 -13.79
CA ALA A 93 -2.17 -38.54 -14.59
C ALA A 93 -2.18 -40.04 -14.25
N GLU A 94 -2.85 -40.45 -13.16
CA GLU A 94 -2.89 -41.83 -12.68
C GLU A 94 -1.47 -42.43 -12.57
N THR A 95 -0.73 -42.02 -11.53
CA THR A 95 0.70 -42.35 -11.43
C THR A 95 1.05 -43.02 -10.11
N ASP A 96 1.98 -43.98 -10.18
CA ASP A 96 2.65 -44.53 -9.02
C ASP A 96 3.69 -43.51 -8.55
N VAL A 97 3.51 -42.98 -7.34
CA VAL A 97 4.46 -42.05 -6.72
C VAL A 97 4.91 -42.60 -5.39
N THR A 98 6.13 -42.25 -4.99
CA THR A 98 6.63 -42.58 -3.66
C THR A 98 5.97 -41.70 -2.59
N MET A 99 5.88 -42.18 -1.35
CA MET A 99 5.31 -41.44 -0.21
C MET A 99 5.97 -40.06 0.05
N TYR A 100 7.11 -39.77 -0.59
CA TYR A 100 7.72 -38.44 -0.63
C TYR A 100 6.79 -37.33 -1.15
N TYR A 101 5.71 -37.64 -1.89
CA TYR A 101 4.69 -36.64 -2.27
C TYR A 101 4.07 -35.93 -1.06
N LEU A 102 4.09 -36.53 0.13
CA LEU A 102 3.61 -35.89 1.36
C LEU A 102 4.46 -34.67 1.76
N ILE A 103 5.72 -34.60 1.33
CA ILE A 103 6.56 -33.41 1.54
C ILE A 103 6.01 -32.22 0.74
N ASP A 104 5.50 -32.46 -0.47
CA ASP A 104 4.83 -31.42 -1.28
C ASP A 104 3.56 -30.91 -0.57
N LEU A 105 2.77 -31.79 0.05
CA LEU A 105 1.63 -31.39 0.88
C LEU A 105 2.04 -30.61 2.14
N MET A 106 3.15 -30.98 2.79
CA MET A 106 3.71 -30.21 3.91
C MET A 106 4.12 -28.79 3.49
N LEU A 107 4.71 -28.65 2.30
CA LEU A 107 5.09 -27.36 1.73
C LEU A 107 3.87 -26.54 1.32
N TRP A 108 2.86 -27.16 0.71
CA TRP A 108 1.56 -26.54 0.43
C TRP A 108 0.96 -25.91 1.68
N ASP A 109 0.86 -26.66 2.78
CA ASP A 109 0.32 -26.16 4.05
C ASP A 109 1.19 -25.04 4.65
N PHE A 110 2.52 -25.18 4.58
CA PHE A 110 3.45 -24.14 5.04
C PHE A 110 3.21 -22.82 4.31
N PHE A 111 3.22 -22.86 2.97
CA PHE A 111 3.07 -21.66 2.15
C PHE A 111 1.67 -21.03 2.28
N ARG A 112 0.62 -21.85 2.45
CA ARG A 112 -0.74 -21.38 2.77
C ARG A 112 -0.75 -20.56 4.05
N VAL A 113 -0.19 -21.10 5.13
CA VAL A 113 -0.14 -20.44 6.44
C VAL A 113 0.67 -19.14 6.38
N VAL A 114 1.83 -19.15 5.72
CA VAL A 114 2.66 -17.96 5.53
C VAL A 114 1.91 -16.88 4.74
N ALA A 115 1.19 -17.25 3.68
CA ALA A 115 0.38 -16.33 2.90
C ALA A 115 -0.72 -15.66 3.71
N ILE A 116 -1.44 -16.42 4.55
CA ILE A 116 -2.49 -15.90 5.44
C ILE A 116 -1.89 -14.88 6.42
N CYS A 117 -0.80 -15.23 7.10
CA CYS A 117 -0.11 -14.34 8.04
C CYS A 117 0.29 -13.00 7.39
N PHE A 118 0.89 -13.04 6.20
CA PHE A 118 1.25 -11.81 5.48
C PHE A 118 0.04 -11.03 5.00
N THR A 119 -1.08 -11.69 4.68
CA THR A 119 -2.31 -11.00 4.26
C THR A 119 -2.91 -10.18 5.39
N PHE A 120 -3.00 -10.75 6.61
CA PHE A 120 -3.39 -9.99 7.81
C PHE A 120 -2.42 -8.83 8.08
N TYR A 121 -1.11 -9.07 8.00
CA TYR A 121 -0.11 -8.02 8.15
C TYR A 121 -0.28 -6.88 7.13
N VAL A 122 -0.60 -7.19 5.87
CA VAL A 122 -0.84 -6.19 4.83
C VAL A 122 -2.05 -5.33 5.20
N PHE A 123 -3.18 -5.93 5.58
CA PHE A 123 -4.39 -5.19 5.96
C PHE A 123 -4.15 -4.27 7.15
N TRP A 124 -3.55 -4.77 8.24
CA TRP A 124 -3.27 -3.93 9.40
C TRP A 124 -2.29 -2.79 9.08
N ASN A 125 -1.27 -3.02 8.24
CA ASN A 125 -0.41 -1.93 7.78
C ASN A 125 -1.15 -0.89 6.93
N LEU A 126 -2.08 -1.32 6.07
CA LEU A 126 -2.92 -0.38 5.31
C LEU A 126 -3.79 0.45 6.25
N ILE A 127 -4.42 -0.17 7.25
CA ILE A 127 -5.20 0.52 8.29
C ILE A 127 -4.33 1.54 9.03
N HIS A 128 -3.13 1.16 9.48
CA HIS A 128 -2.22 2.08 10.17
C HIS A 128 -1.80 3.25 9.30
N ASN A 129 -1.54 3.00 8.02
CA ASN A 129 -1.20 4.07 7.08
C ASN A 129 -2.39 5.01 6.89
N PHE A 130 -3.61 4.51 6.71
CA PHE A 130 -4.80 5.35 6.62
C PHE A 130 -5.04 6.18 7.88
N LEU A 131 -4.95 5.56 9.07
CA LEU A 131 -5.10 6.28 10.33
C LEU A 131 -4.05 7.39 10.48
N GLY A 132 -2.84 7.20 9.94
CA GLY A 132 -1.81 8.24 9.88
C GLY A 132 -2.16 9.42 8.97
N HIS A 133 -2.99 9.24 7.94
CA HIS A 133 -3.43 10.33 7.06
C HIS A 133 -4.65 11.07 7.63
N ILE A 134 -5.53 10.38 8.36
CA ILE A 134 -6.78 10.97 8.85
C ILE A 134 -6.56 12.03 9.94
N ARG A 135 -5.38 12.14 10.59
CA ARG A 135 -5.29 13.01 11.77
C ARG A 135 -3.92 13.55 12.19
N GLY A 136 -3.95 14.85 12.50
CA GLY A 136 -3.15 15.52 13.52
C GLY A 136 -3.64 15.29 14.97
N SER A 137 -4.31 14.18 15.29
CA SER A 137 -4.76 13.89 16.67
C SER A 137 -3.93 12.79 17.35
N GLY A 138 -2.90 13.22 18.08
CA GLY A 138 -2.46 12.62 19.33
C GLY A 138 -2.22 11.09 19.40
N LYS A 139 -2.14 10.61 20.65
CA LYS A 139 -1.60 9.30 21.06
C LYS A 139 -2.40 8.01 20.74
N PRO A 140 -3.70 7.98 20.36
CA PRO A 140 -4.46 6.72 20.29
C PRO A 140 -4.01 5.75 19.17
N HIS A 141 -3.22 6.21 18.20
CA HIS A 141 -2.66 5.36 17.14
C HIS A 141 -1.73 4.27 17.69
N ALA A 142 -0.92 4.59 18.70
CA ALA A 142 0.02 3.65 19.28
C ALA A 142 -0.69 2.43 19.89
N ALA A 143 -1.81 2.62 20.57
CA ALA A 143 -2.57 1.53 21.18
C ALA A 143 -3.14 0.57 20.13
N VAL A 144 -3.74 1.09 19.04
CA VAL A 144 -4.28 0.26 17.95
C VAL A 144 -3.17 -0.53 17.28
N THR A 145 -2.03 0.11 17.01
CA THR A 145 -0.85 -0.57 16.47
C THR A 145 -0.32 -1.68 17.38
N THR A 146 -0.23 -1.43 18.69
CA THR A 146 0.15 -2.47 19.65
C THR A 146 -0.83 -3.64 19.63
N ILE A 147 -2.13 -3.40 19.60
CA ILE A 147 -3.16 -4.45 19.56
C ILE A 147 -3.04 -5.30 18.29
N HIS A 148 -2.90 -4.69 17.11
CA HIS A 148 -2.75 -5.45 15.86
C HIS A 148 -1.49 -6.31 15.86
N TYR A 149 -0.37 -5.84 16.45
CA TYR A 149 0.84 -6.68 16.57
C TYR A 149 0.64 -7.87 17.52
N ILE A 150 -0.14 -7.70 18.59
CA ILE A 150 -0.52 -8.81 19.48
C ILE A 150 -1.39 -9.81 18.71
N PHE A 151 -2.38 -9.34 17.95
CA PHE A 151 -3.20 -10.22 17.11
C PHE A 151 -2.37 -10.96 16.06
N LEU A 152 -1.40 -10.29 15.43
CA LEU A 152 -0.48 -10.92 14.49
C LEU A 152 0.36 -12.02 15.15
N ALA A 153 0.85 -11.79 16.38
CA ALA A 153 1.59 -12.80 17.12
C ALA A 153 0.71 -14.01 17.45
N ILE A 154 -0.56 -13.80 17.83
CA ILE A 154 -1.54 -14.87 18.06
C ILE A 154 -1.78 -15.68 16.79
N ILE A 155 -2.06 -15.00 15.66
CA ILE A 155 -2.23 -15.64 14.35
C ILE A 155 -1.02 -16.50 14.03
N PHE A 156 0.20 -15.94 14.14
CA PHE A 156 1.43 -16.63 13.81
C PHE A 156 1.65 -17.90 14.66
N VAL A 157 1.42 -17.82 15.97
CA VAL A 157 1.59 -18.98 16.87
C VAL A 157 0.58 -20.08 16.56
N ILE A 158 -0.68 -19.73 16.34
CA ILE A 158 -1.75 -20.69 16.04
C ILE A 158 -1.54 -21.32 14.65
N SER A 159 -1.19 -20.50 13.67
CA SER A 159 -0.73 -20.90 12.33
C SER A 159 0.41 -21.92 12.38
N LEU A 160 1.44 -21.65 13.18
CA LEU A 160 2.59 -22.53 13.33
C LEU A 160 2.20 -23.85 14.00
N ALA A 161 1.34 -23.79 15.02
CA ALA A 161 0.80 -24.98 15.68
C ALA A 161 0.00 -25.84 14.69
N GLU A 162 -0.89 -25.22 13.90
CA GLU A 162 -1.67 -25.90 12.86
C GLU A 162 -0.76 -26.62 11.87
N TRP A 163 0.22 -25.91 11.30
CA TRP A 163 1.18 -26.49 10.37
C TRP A 163 1.97 -27.64 11.00
N SER A 164 2.49 -27.47 12.21
CA SER A 164 3.27 -28.50 12.89
C SER A 164 2.46 -29.78 13.12
N LEU A 165 1.16 -29.64 13.43
CA LEU A 165 0.27 -30.77 13.65
C LEU A 165 -0.08 -31.48 12.33
N ARG A 166 -0.21 -30.73 11.23
CA ARG A 166 -0.37 -31.30 9.88
C ARG A 166 0.87 -32.09 9.46
N VAL A 167 2.07 -31.55 9.68
CA VAL A 167 3.33 -32.28 9.45
C VAL A 167 3.36 -33.58 10.25
N ALA A 168 3.02 -33.53 11.54
CA ALA A 168 2.95 -34.72 12.39
C ALA A 168 1.96 -35.77 11.85
N VAL A 169 0.79 -35.33 11.36
CA VAL A 169 -0.19 -36.21 10.70
C VAL A 169 0.36 -36.84 9.42
N TYR A 170 1.01 -36.07 8.55
CA TYR A 170 1.60 -36.59 7.32
C TYR A 170 2.73 -37.59 7.59
N VAL A 171 3.66 -37.28 8.50
CA VAL A 171 4.72 -38.22 8.91
C VAL A 171 4.12 -39.48 9.53
N ARG A 172 3.05 -39.35 10.30
CA ARG A 172 2.35 -40.49 10.91
C ARG A 172 1.70 -41.40 9.87
N ASN A 173 1.14 -40.84 8.79
CA ASN A 173 0.54 -41.61 7.70
C ASN A 173 1.57 -42.51 7.00
N VAL A 174 2.85 -42.12 6.98
CA VAL A 174 3.95 -42.95 6.46
C VAL A 174 4.41 -44.01 7.47
N THR A 175 4.45 -43.66 8.75
CA THR A 175 5.18 -44.46 9.75
C THR A 175 4.34 -45.45 10.55
N SER A 176 3.02 -45.30 10.64
CA SER A 176 2.20 -46.13 11.56
C SER A 176 0.80 -46.48 11.04
N ARG A 177 0.23 -47.59 11.51
CA ARG A 177 -1.20 -47.89 11.36
C ARG A 177 -2.04 -47.09 12.38
N TYR A 178 -2.89 -46.22 11.85
CA TYR A 178 -4.12 -45.66 12.42
C TYR A 178 -4.23 -45.55 13.95
N GLY A 179 -4.01 -44.35 14.48
CA GLY A 179 -4.61 -43.94 15.75
C GLY A 179 -5.32 -42.60 15.60
N GLY A 180 -6.64 -42.59 15.77
CA GLY A 180 -7.52 -41.46 15.44
C GLY A 180 -7.33 -40.20 16.29
N THR A 181 -6.65 -40.29 17.43
CA THR A 181 -6.51 -39.17 18.39
C THR A 181 -5.86 -37.92 17.76
N LEU A 182 -4.83 -38.08 16.91
CA LEU A 182 -4.12 -36.94 16.33
C LEU A 182 -4.95 -36.21 15.27
N GLN A 183 -5.73 -36.96 14.49
CA GLN A 183 -6.65 -36.40 13.50
C GLN A 183 -7.76 -35.59 14.17
N PHE A 184 -8.30 -36.10 15.27
CA PHE A 184 -9.30 -35.39 16.06
C PHE A 184 -8.75 -34.07 16.61
N THR A 185 -7.56 -34.07 17.20
CA THR A 185 -6.89 -32.84 17.67
C THR A 185 -6.66 -31.86 16.51
N LEU A 186 -6.27 -32.35 15.33
CA LEU A 186 -6.07 -31.50 14.15
C LEU A 186 -7.37 -30.86 13.67
N SER A 187 -8.45 -31.62 13.60
CA SER A 187 -9.79 -31.12 13.25
C SER A 187 -10.25 -30.01 14.19
N HIS A 188 -10.07 -30.18 15.50
CA HIS A 188 -10.37 -29.14 16.49
C HIS A 188 -9.50 -27.90 16.34
N LEU A 189 -8.19 -28.07 16.11
CA LEU A 189 -7.28 -26.96 15.91
C LEU A 189 -7.62 -26.18 14.63
N ASN A 190 -7.87 -26.86 13.51
CA ASN A 190 -8.29 -26.23 12.26
C ASN A 190 -9.57 -25.41 12.46
N GLY A 191 -10.59 -26.00 13.09
CA GLY A 191 -11.84 -25.28 13.38
C GLY A 191 -11.64 -24.04 14.26
N ALA A 192 -10.81 -24.14 15.30
CA ALA A 192 -10.47 -22.99 16.14
C ALA A 192 -9.71 -21.90 15.35
N THR A 193 -8.74 -22.30 14.53
CA THR A 193 -7.95 -21.40 13.69
C THR A 193 -8.83 -20.64 12.70
N ASP A 194 -9.75 -21.32 12.01
CA ASP A 194 -10.66 -20.68 11.05
C ASP A 194 -11.64 -19.71 11.72
N ILE A 195 -12.12 -20.02 12.94
CA ILE A 195 -12.94 -19.10 13.74
C ILE A 195 -12.14 -17.84 14.11
N ILE A 196 -10.87 -17.99 14.48
CA ILE A 196 -9.99 -16.88 14.83
C ILE A 196 -9.70 -16.01 13.60
N TYR A 197 -9.42 -16.62 12.44
CA TYR A 197 -9.25 -15.88 11.18
C TYR A 197 -10.51 -15.11 10.81
N TRP A 198 -11.69 -15.73 10.95
CA TRP A 198 -12.96 -15.05 10.76
C TRP A 198 -13.13 -13.84 11.70
N ALA A 199 -12.87 -14.02 13.00
CA ALA A 199 -12.98 -12.95 13.99
C ALA A 199 -12.05 -11.77 13.68
N PHE A 200 -10.79 -12.03 13.34
CA PHE A 200 -9.86 -10.97 12.96
C PHE A 200 -10.18 -10.34 11.60
N SER A 201 -10.78 -11.09 10.66
CA SER A 201 -11.24 -10.50 9.40
C SER A 201 -12.42 -9.53 9.58
N MET A 202 -13.30 -9.77 10.56
CA MET A 202 -14.34 -8.79 10.94
C MET A 202 -13.74 -7.49 11.47
N GLU A 203 -12.67 -7.60 12.25
CA GLU A 203 -11.95 -6.45 12.80
C GLU A 203 -11.33 -5.59 11.69
N ILE A 204 -10.68 -6.22 10.71
CA ILE A 204 -10.18 -5.55 9.50
C ILE A 204 -11.31 -4.82 8.77
N LEU A 205 -12.44 -5.50 8.55
CA LEU A 205 -13.58 -4.91 7.84
C LEU A 205 -14.14 -3.70 8.60
N ALA A 206 -14.31 -3.80 9.92
CA ALA A 206 -14.79 -2.72 10.77
C ALA A 206 -13.88 -1.49 10.71
N TRP A 207 -12.56 -1.68 10.79
CA TRP A 207 -11.61 -0.57 10.66
C TRP A 207 -11.60 0.06 9.29
N MET A 208 -11.69 -0.74 8.22
CA MET A 208 -11.72 -0.19 6.86
C MET A 208 -12.97 0.66 6.63
N ILE A 209 -14.13 0.23 7.12
CA ILE A 209 -15.37 1.03 7.08
C ILE A 209 -15.23 2.30 7.94
N PHE A 210 -14.68 2.18 9.15
CA PHE A 210 -14.44 3.33 10.03
C PHE A 210 -13.51 4.37 9.38
N VAL A 211 -12.40 3.93 8.79
CA VAL A 211 -11.43 4.79 8.10
C VAL A 211 -12.09 5.56 6.96
N VAL A 212 -12.86 4.87 6.10
CA VAL A 212 -13.52 5.49 4.96
C VAL A 212 -14.60 6.48 5.40
N THR A 213 -15.42 6.11 6.37
CA THR A 213 -16.47 7.00 6.90
C THR A 213 -15.87 8.21 7.62
N LYS A 214 -14.75 8.04 8.34
CA LYS A 214 -14.13 9.11 9.11
C LYS A 214 -13.35 10.10 8.26
N ALA A 215 -12.72 9.64 7.19
CA ALA A 215 -11.96 10.52 6.31
C ALA A 215 -12.85 11.56 5.60
N GLY A 216 -14.14 11.27 5.43
CA GLY A 216 -15.09 12.18 4.79
C GLY A 216 -14.69 12.58 3.36
N ASN A 217 -15.42 13.53 2.78
CA ASN A 217 -15.10 14.05 1.44
C ASN A 217 -13.94 15.06 1.46
N ASP A 218 -13.55 15.57 2.64
CA ASP A 218 -12.66 16.72 2.73
C ASP A 218 -11.17 16.34 2.82
N THR A 219 -10.85 15.09 3.17
CA THR A 219 -9.45 14.67 3.42
C THR A 219 -8.79 14.03 2.20
N PHE A 220 -9.55 13.44 1.28
CA PHE A 220 -8.99 12.71 0.14
C PHE A 220 -9.32 13.38 -1.19
N VAL A 221 -8.30 13.55 -2.04
CA VAL A 221 -8.50 13.99 -3.43
C VAL A 221 -9.32 12.96 -4.23
N SER A 222 -9.23 11.67 -3.86
CA SER A 222 -10.04 10.61 -4.45
C SER A 222 -10.36 9.51 -3.45
N ASN A 223 -11.63 9.10 -3.40
CA ASN A 223 -12.11 7.99 -2.58
C ASN A 223 -11.80 6.60 -3.19
N ILE A 224 -11.33 6.55 -4.44
CA ILE A 224 -11.07 5.29 -5.17
C ILE A 224 -10.15 4.32 -4.41
N PRO A 225 -8.94 4.71 -3.95
CA PRO A 225 -8.04 3.78 -3.24
C PRO A 225 -8.65 3.28 -1.92
N ALA A 226 -9.40 4.11 -1.22
CA ALA A 226 -10.02 3.72 0.05
C ALA A 226 -11.17 2.72 -0.17
N MET A 227 -12.03 2.97 -1.17
CA MET A 227 -13.10 2.05 -1.57
C MET A 227 -12.55 0.72 -2.10
N ALA A 228 -11.45 0.74 -2.84
CA ALA A 228 -10.80 -0.48 -3.32
C ALA A 228 -10.34 -1.38 -2.16
N ILE A 229 -9.81 -0.80 -1.09
CA ILE A 229 -9.35 -1.57 0.08
C ILE A 229 -10.54 -2.03 0.94
N VAL A 230 -11.64 -1.28 1.01
CA VAL A 230 -12.89 -1.77 1.61
C VAL A 230 -13.41 -2.99 0.85
N LEU A 231 -13.43 -2.95 -0.48
CA LEU A 231 -13.84 -4.10 -1.29
C LEU A 231 -12.93 -5.32 -1.07
N ALA A 232 -11.61 -5.09 -0.93
CA ALA A 232 -10.69 -6.15 -0.55
C ALA A 232 -11.01 -6.74 0.83
N ALA A 233 -11.29 -5.90 1.82
CA ALA A 233 -11.64 -6.35 3.17
C ALA A 233 -12.97 -7.12 3.20
N ILE A 234 -13.98 -6.71 2.41
CA ILE A 234 -15.24 -7.46 2.26
C ILE A 234 -14.97 -8.83 1.65
N SER A 235 -14.16 -8.89 0.58
CA SER A 235 -13.81 -10.15 -0.07
C SER A 235 -13.05 -11.08 0.88
N TRP A 236 -12.09 -10.55 1.63
CA TRP A 236 -11.33 -11.31 2.61
C TRP A 236 -12.20 -11.83 3.77
N PHE A 237 -13.09 -10.99 4.29
CA PHE A 237 -14.08 -11.38 5.30
C PHE A 237 -15.01 -12.48 4.79
N ALA A 238 -15.46 -12.39 3.53
CA ALA A 238 -16.30 -13.42 2.92
C ALA A 238 -15.54 -14.77 2.79
N ALA A 239 -14.27 -14.75 2.37
CA ALA A 239 -13.43 -15.95 2.33
C ALA A 239 -13.29 -16.59 3.72
N CYS A 240 -12.95 -15.82 4.74
CA CYS A 240 -12.80 -16.33 6.11
C CYS A 240 -14.14 -16.82 6.68
N SER A 241 -15.24 -16.15 6.38
CA SER A 241 -16.59 -16.55 6.82
C SER A 241 -17.00 -17.89 6.22
N VAL A 242 -16.75 -18.11 4.93
CA VAL A 242 -17.04 -19.39 4.26
C VAL A 242 -16.23 -20.52 4.91
N SER A 243 -14.93 -20.34 5.11
CA SER A 243 -14.08 -21.33 5.77
C SER A 243 -14.59 -21.64 7.18
N ALA A 244 -14.86 -20.62 7.99
CA ALA A 244 -15.39 -20.81 9.34
C ALA A 244 -16.73 -21.54 9.35
N ILE A 245 -17.67 -21.18 8.47
CA ILE A 245 -18.99 -21.85 8.37
C ILE A 245 -18.83 -23.33 8.00
N VAL A 246 -17.98 -23.64 7.02
CA VAL A 246 -17.74 -25.02 6.57
C VAL A 246 -17.12 -25.83 7.71
N TYR A 247 -16.08 -25.33 8.38
CA TYR A 247 -15.45 -26.05 9.48
C TYR A 247 -16.34 -26.17 10.71
N ILE A 248 -17.09 -25.13 11.10
CA ILE A 248 -18.05 -25.23 12.20
C ILE A 248 -19.08 -26.32 11.90
N ARG A 249 -19.67 -26.28 10.70
CA ARG A 249 -20.75 -27.20 10.33
C ARG A 249 -20.28 -28.65 10.23
N TYR A 250 -19.20 -28.89 9.50
CA TYR A 250 -18.76 -30.23 9.12
C TYR A 250 -17.65 -30.80 10.02
N THR A 251 -17.02 -29.99 10.87
CA THR A 251 -15.96 -30.46 11.78
C THR A 251 -16.35 -30.35 13.26
N LEU A 252 -16.91 -29.21 13.71
CA LEU A 252 -17.17 -28.99 15.14
C LEU A 252 -18.54 -29.50 15.61
N VAL A 253 -19.60 -29.27 14.85
CA VAL A 253 -20.97 -29.62 15.28
C VAL A 253 -21.27 -31.11 15.12
N HIS A 254 -20.70 -31.75 14.09
CA HIS A 254 -21.03 -33.14 13.74
C HIS A 254 -19.85 -34.06 14.02
N LEU A 255 -19.69 -34.44 15.28
CA LEU A 255 -18.67 -35.38 15.75
C LEU A 255 -18.96 -36.86 15.40
N GLY A 256 -19.95 -37.14 14.54
CA GLY A 256 -20.41 -38.50 14.25
C GLY A 256 -20.81 -38.70 12.78
N HIS A 257 -20.03 -39.52 12.09
CA HIS A 257 -20.35 -40.29 10.86
C HIS A 257 -20.80 -39.57 9.58
N TYR A 258 -20.99 -38.25 9.54
CA TYR A 258 -21.27 -37.60 8.25
C TYR A 258 -19.98 -37.39 7.47
N GLU A 259 -19.89 -38.08 6.34
CA GLU A 259 -18.83 -37.94 5.35
C GLU A 259 -18.78 -36.51 4.82
N TRP A 260 -17.57 -35.94 4.75
CA TRP A 260 -17.32 -34.63 4.16
C TRP A 260 -17.86 -34.60 2.73
N PRO A 261 -18.91 -33.81 2.42
CA PRO A 261 -19.53 -33.87 1.11
C PRO A 261 -18.55 -33.52 -0.01
N PRO A 262 -18.44 -34.34 -1.08
CA PRO A 262 -17.39 -34.17 -2.09
C PRO A 262 -17.51 -32.85 -2.86
N TYR A 263 -18.72 -32.31 -3.02
CA TYR A 263 -18.95 -31.01 -3.68
C TYR A 263 -18.35 -29.82 -2.91
N LEU A 264 -18.14 -29.94 -1.58
CA LEU A 264 -17.60 -28.83 -0.79
C LEU A 264 -16.19 -28.46 -1.23
N ASN A 265 -15.38 -29.43 -1.64
CA ASN A 265 -14.04 -29.16 -2.13
C ASN A 265 -14.05 -28.27 -3.38
N ALA A 266 -14.97 -28.55 -4.32
CA ALA A 266 -15.15 -27.72 -5.51
C ALA A 266 -15.69 -26.32 -5.15
N VAL A 267 -16.70 -26.25 -4.28
CA VAL A 267 -17.27 -24.97 -3.84
C VAL A 267 -16.23 -24.12 -3.11
N MET A 268 -15.43 -24.71 -2.23
CA MET A 268 -14.36 -24.01 -1.51
C MET A 268 -13.30 -23.47 -2.47
N ALA A 269 -12.89 -24.24 -3.50
CA ALA A 269 -11.95 -23.76 -4.52
C ALA A 269 -12.51 -22.59 -5.32
N ILE A 270 -13.78 -22.68 -5.77
CA ILE A 270 -14.47 -21.59 -6.49
C ILE A 270 -14.54 -20.32 -5.64
N LEU A 271 -15.00 -20.44 -4.39
CA LEU A 271 -15.15 -19.29 -3.50
C LEU A 271 -13.79 -18.69 -3.12
N THR A 272 -12.78 -19.53 -2.89
CA THR A 272 -11.40 -19.09 -2.64
C THR A 272 -10.82 -18.34 -3.84
N PHE A 273 -11.07 -18.81 -5.07
CA PHE A 273 -10.70 -18.09 -6.27
C PHE A 273 -11.38 -16.72 -6.36
N VAL A 274 -12.72 -16.67 -6.26
CA VAL A 274 -13.50 -15.43 -6.41
C VAL A 274 -13.10 -14.40 -5.35
N PHE A 275 -13.10 -14.80 -4.07
CA PHE A 275 -12.77 -13.88 -2.98
C PHE A 275 -11.29 -13.57 -2.89
N GLY A 276 -10.41 -14.51 -3.25
CA GLY A 276 -8.97 -14.28 -3.37
C GLY A 276 -8.67 -13.23 -4.45
N VAL A 277 -9.25 -13.37 -5.64
CA VAL A 277 -9.14 -12.39 -6.72
C VAL A 277 -9.64 -11.02 -6.28
N GLY A 278 -10.81 -10.95 -5.64
CA GLY A 278 -11.36 -9.69 -5.11
C GLY A 278 -10.43 -9.02 -4.07
N THR A 279 -9.89 -9.83 -3.14
CA THR A 279 -8.98 -9.37 -2.09
C THR A 279 -7.72 -8.73 -2.67
N TYR A 280 -6.98 -9.46 -3.50
CA TYR A 280 -5.70 -8.98 -4.01
C TYR A 280 -5.86 -7.89 -5.07
N THR A 281 -6.94 -7.91 -5.86
CA THR A 281 -7.26 -6.81 -6.79
C THR A 281 -7.49 -5.51 -6.02
N GLY A 282 -8.31 -5.53 -4.96
CA GLY A 282 -8.58 -4.33 -4.18
C GLY A 282 -7.35 -3.79 -3.44
N ILE A 283 -6.50 -4.69 -2.89
CA ILE A 283 -5.22 -4.29 -2.28
C ILE A 283 -4.29 -3.65 -3.32
N LEU A 284 -4.14 -4.26 -4.51
CA LEU A 284 -3.26 -3.74 -5.56
C LEU A 284 -3.75 -2.41 -6.12
N LEU A 285 -5.06 -2.26 -6.35
CA LEU A 285 -5.65 -0.99 -6.75
C LEU A 285 -5.40 0.09 -5.69
N GLY A 286 -5.65 -0.22 -4.41
CA GLY A 286 -5.36 0.66 -3.30
C GLY A 286 -3.89 1.09 -3.25
N CYS A 287 -2.96 0.13 -3.37
CA CYS A 287 -1.52 0.41 -3.39
C CYS A 287 -1.08 1.25 -4.61
N SER A 288 -1.61 0.95 -5.80
CA SER A 288 -1.23 1.64 -7.05
C SER A 288 -1.69 3.11 -7.07
N LYS A 289 -2.86 3.38 -6.49
CA LYS A 289 -3.47 4.70 -6.39
C LYS A 289 -3.19 5.38 -5.04
N TRP A 290 -2.30 4.83 -4.23
CA TRP A 290 -1.98 5.36 -2.89
C TRP A 290 -1.53 6.83 -2.93
N HIS A 291 -0.82 7.24 -3.98
CA HIS A 291 -0.38 8.63 -4.14
C HIS A 291 -1.53 9.64 -4.27
N MET A 292 -2.74 9.19 -4.61
CA MET A 292 -3.94 10.05 -4.68
C MET A 292 -4.55 10.35 -3.31
N LEU A 293 -4.09 9.68 -2.24
CA LEU A 293 -4.51 9.95 -0.86
C LEU A 293 -3.70 11.06 -0.18
N GLY A 294 -2.60 11.50 -0.81
CA GLY A 294 -1.71 12.51 -0.22
C GLY A 294 -2.16 13.93 -0.49
N ASP A 295 -1.91 14.82 0.46
CA ASP A 295 -2.22 16.25 0.38
C ASP A 295 -1.56 16.91 -0.84
N GLU A 296 -2.35 17.18 -1.88
CA GLU A 296 -2.04 18.25 -2.85
C GLU A 296 -1.74 19.58 -2.13
N GLN A 297 -2.19 19.73 -0.89
CA GLN A 297 -1.95 20.87 -0.01
C GLN A 297 -0.47 21.16 0.23
N LYS A 298 0.40 20.14 0.27
CA LYS A 298 1.86 20.40 0.35
C LYS A 298 2.43 21.01 -0.94
N TYR A 299 1.82 20.70 -2.08
CA TYR A 299 2.22 21.29 -3.37
C TYR A 299 1.59 22.68 -3.57
N THR A 300 0.35 22.89 -3.15
CA THR A 300 -0.31 24.21 -3.24
C THR A 300 0.21 25.22 -2.23
N ALA A 301 0.59 24.81 -1.01
CA ALA A 301 1.20 25.72 -0.02
C ALA A 301 2.54 26.30 -0.52
N HIS A 302 3.36 25.50 -1.20
CA HIS A 302 4.58 26.01 -1.82
C HIS A 302 4.30 26.96 -2.99
N GLN A 303 3.22 26.75 -3.75
CA GLN A 303 2.84 27.63 -4.85
C GLN A 303 2.33 28.99 -4.35
N TYR A 304 1.53 29.03 -3.28
CA TYR A 304 1.06 30.29 -2.69
C TYR A 304 2.18 31.06 -1.99
N HIS A 305 3.07 30.38 -1.27
CA HIS A 305 4.20 31.06 -0.61
C HIS A 305 5.21 31.61 -1.63
N SER A 306 5.44 30.90 -2.74
CA SER A 306 6.27 31.42 -3.85
C SER A 306 5.62 32.61 -4.57
N GLN A 307 4.29 32.72 -4.58
CA GLN A 307 3.59 33.81 -5.26
C GLN A 307 3.59 35.11 -4.44
N TYR A 308 3.49 35.03 -3.11
CA TYR A 308 3.53 36.23 -2.25
C TYR A 308 4.94 36.75 -1.97
N HIS A 309 5.99 35.92 -2.07
CA HIS A 309 7.35 36.37 -1.77
C HIS A 309 8.05 37.10 -2.92
N SER A 310 7.40 37.27 -4.08
CA SER A 310 7.94 38.04 -5.23
C SER A 310 7.47 39.50 -5.28
N GLN A 311 6.79 40.02 -4.25
CA GLN A 311 6.21 41.37 -4.28
C GLN A 311 6.84 42.37 -3.30
N TYR A 312 7.93 42.00 -2.61
CA TYR A 312 8.75 42.98 -1.90
C TYR A 312 9.90 43.46 -2.81
N PRO A 313 10.02 44.78 -3.09
CA PRO A 313 11.22 45.33 -3.71
C PRO A 313 12.42 45.05 -2.80
N PRO A 314 13.64 44.89 -3.36
CA PRO A 314 14.83 44.72 -2.54
C PRO A 314 14.95 45.92 -1.60
N ALA A 315 14.75 45.67 -0.29
CA ALA A 315 15.05 46.66 0.72
C ALA A 315 16.51 47.07 0.54
N GLN A 316 16.70 48.36 0.34
CA GLN A 316 18.00 49.01 0.32
C GLN A 316 18.70 48.69 1.65
N THR A 317 19.94 48.21 1.52
CA THR A 317 21.04 48.31 2.49
C THR A 317 20.65 48.64 3.94
N PRO A 318 20.79 47.69 4.89
CA PRO A 318 20.81 48.06 6.29
C PRO A 318 22.07 48.91 6.56
N PRO A 319 21.97 49.95 7.41
CA PRO A 319 23.11 50.77 7.77
C PRO A 319 24.17 49.92 8.50
N GLN A 320 25.42 50.11 8.09
CA GLN A 320 26.61 49.66 8.80
C GLN A 320 26.66 50.35 10.17
N TYR A 321 26.12 49.73 11.22
CA TYR A 321 26.38 50.15 12.59
C TYR A 321 26.36 48.95 13.53
N LEU A 322 27.29 48.01 13.31
CA LEU A 322 27.59 46.95 14.29
C LEU A 322 28.98 46.35 14.04
N ASP A 323 29.98 47.22 13.83
CA ASP A 323 31.40 46.86 13.91
C ASP A 323 32.04 47.66 15.06
N GLN A 324 31.68 47.37 16.31
CA GLN A 324 32.51 47.76 17.47
C GLN A 324 32.05 47.08 18.77
N PHE A 325 32.29 45.77 18.90
CA PHE A 325 32.46 45.17 20.22
C PHE A 325 33.57 44.11 20.17
N PRO A 326 34.77 44.42 20.68
CA PRO A 326 35.77 43.41 20.97
C PRO A 326 35.37 42.67 22.25
N ASN A 327 35.36 41.34 22.14
CA ASN A 327 35.49 40.35 23.22
C ASN A 327 34.84 40.65 24.58
N GLY A 328 33.74 39.93 24.84
CA GLY A 328 33.56 39.22 26.10
C GLY A 328 33.17 40.07 27.30
N GLN A 329 31.91 40.49 27.36
CA GLN A 329 31.17 40.70 28.62
C GLN A 329 29.68 40.84 28.29
N TYR A 330 28.88 39.85 28.68
CA TYR A 330 27.42 39.97 28.67
C TYR A 330 26.99 40.80 29.90
N PRO A 331 26.14 41.83 29.73
CA PRO A 331 25.58 42.53 30.88
C PRO A 331 24.57 41.63 31.63
N PRO A 332 24.43 41.78 32.96
CA PRO A 332 23.51 40.99 33.75
C PRO A 332 22.05 41.30 33.36
N VAL A 333 21.27 40.23 33.17
CA VAL A 333 19.82 40.29 32.94
C VAL A 333 19.16 40.90 34.16
N GLN A 334 18.70 42.15 34.03
CA GLN A 334 17.86 42.82 35.01
C GLN A 334 16.43 42.29 34.85
N GLN A 335 16.00 41.42 35.77
CA GLN A 335 14.61 40.97 35.85
C GLN A 335 13.73 42.15 36.27
N GLN A 336 12.90 42.66 35.36
CA GLN A 336 11.78 43.51 35.71
C GLN A 336 10.55 42.66 36.04
N PRO A 337 9.86 42.93 37.18
CA PRO A 337 8.61 42.27 37.50
C PRO A 337 7.46 42.89 36.69
N TYR A 338 6.87 42.10 35.79
CA TYR A 338 5.61 42.44 35.13
C TYR A 338 4.45 42.20 36.11
N GLY A 339 3.88 43.29 36.63
CA GLY A 339 2.53 43.29 37.20
C GLY A 339 1.51 43.45 36.06
N VAL A 340 0.71 42.41 35.82
CA VAL A 340 -0.44 42.46 34.91
C VAL A 340 -1.71 42.31 35.74
N SER A 341 -2.60 43.30 35.58
CA SER A 341 -3.91 43.42 36.23
C SER A 341 -4.89 42.31 35.77
N PRO A 342 -5.91 41.94 36.57
CA PRO A 342 -6.83 40.85 36.23
C PRO A 342 -7.76 41.23 35.08
N TYR A 343 -7.96 40.29 34.15
CA TYR A 343 -8.99 40.33 33.13
C TYR A 343 -10.38 40.45 33.78
N LEU A 344 -11.12 41.51 33.43
CA LEU A 344 -12.54 41.64 33.73
C LEU A 344 -13.33 40.75 32.76
N ASP A 345 -14.10 39.82 33.32
CA ASP A 345 -15.03 38.95 32.60
C ASP A 345 -16.31 39.74 32.30
N HIS A 346 -16.70 39.83 31.03
CA HIS A 346 -17.97 40.44 30.59
C HIS A 346 -18.81 39.36 29.92
N SER A 347 -19.44 38.54 30.74
CA SER A 347 -20.37 37.50 30.29
C SER A 347 -21.57 37.35 31.23
N ALA A 348 -22.33 38.43 31.44
CA ALA A 348 -23.72 38.35 31.90
C ALA A 348 -24.48 39.63 31.57
N GLN A 349 -25.21 39.66 30.46
CA GLN A 349 -26.32 40.58 30.31
C GLN A 349 -27.53 39.88 29.70
N ASN A 350 -28.47 39.54 30.58
CA ASN A 350 -29.84 39.17 30.27
C ASN A 350 -30.54 40.35 29.60
N GLN A 351 -31.03 40.16 28.37
CA GLN A 351 -32.14 40.95 27.85
C GLN A 351 -33.22 40.03 27.32
N SER A 352 -34.32 40.02 28.07
CA SER A 352 -35.61 39.45 27.74
C SER A 352 -36.31 40.32 26.68
N HIS A 353 -36.54 39.77 25.49
CA HIS A 353 -37.59 40.28 24.59
C HIS A 353 -38.59 39.16 24.29
N ARG A 354 -39.83 39.38 24.75
CA ARG A 354 -41.02 38.59 24.45
C ARG A 354 -41.52 38.94 23.04
N HIS A 355 -41.80 37.93 22.22
CA HIS A 355 -42.73 38.03 21.10
C HIS A 355 -43.80 36.94 21.22
N PRO A 356 -45.09 37.25 20.97
CA PRO A 356 -46.17 36.27 21.00
C PRO A 356 -46.30 35.57 19.62
N VAL A 357 -46.33 34.24 19.60
CA VAL A 357 -46.68 33.45 18.42
C VAL A 357 -47.93 32.61 18.71
N SER A 358 -48.89 32.74 17.81
CA SER A 358 -50.21 32.08 17.75
C SER A 358 -50.10 30.56 17.53
N PRO A 359 -51.04 29.74 18.02
CA PRO A 359 -50.94 28.28 17.93
C PRO A 359 -51.49 27.73 16.61
N GLN A 360 -50.66 27.03 15.84
CA GLN A 360 -51.15 26.14 14.77
C GLN A 360 -51.24 24.68 15.22
N ARG A 361 -52.44 24.18 14.97
CA ARG A 361 -53.07 22.89 15.22
C ARG A 361 -52.37 21.74 14.49
N TRP A 362 -51.81 20.78 15.24
CA TRP A 362 -51.33 19.51 14.70
C TRP A 362 -52.49 18.56 14.39
N ARG A 363 -52.68 18.21 13.12
CA ARG A 363 -53.44 17.02 12.69
C ARG A 363 -52.46 15.86 12.48
N LYS A 364 -52.71 14.74 13.17
CA LYS A 364 -52.14 13.42 12.85
C LYS A 364 -52.75 12.88 11.56
N PRO A 365 -52.00 12.18 10.71
CA PRO A 365 -52.56 11.16 9.83
C PRO A 365 -52.32 9.76 10.39
N ALA A 366 -53.33 8.93 10.16
CA ALA A 366 -53.43 7.54 10.59
C ALA A 366 -52.49 6.61 9.81
N ILE A 367 -52.14 5.53 10.49
CA ILE A 367 -51.44 4.35 9.98
C ILE A 367 -52.47 3.48 9.24
N THR A 368 -52.22 3.15 7.99
CA THR A 368 -52.87 2.04 7.28
C THR A 368 -51.81 1.13 6.68
N SER A 369 -52.01 -0.16 6.96
CA SER A 369 -51.17 -1.32 6.68
C SER A 369 -51.36 -1.88 5.26
N SER A 370 -50.39 -2.71 4.86
CA SER A 370 -50.45 -3.85 3.90
C SER A 370 -49.80 -3.63 2.52
N PRO A 371 -49.48 -4.70 1.75
CA PRO A 371 -48.09 -5.17 1.63
C PRO A 371 -47.63 -5.29 0.17
N PHE A 372 -46.34 -5.20 -0.12
CA PHE A 372 -45.81 -5.58 -1.44
C PHE A 372 -44.49 -6.35 -1.36
N SER A 373 -44.49 -7.50 -2.03
CA SER A 373 -43.35 -8.34 -2.39
C SER A 373 -42.69 -7.85 -3.70
N PRO A 374 -41.48 -8.34 -4.04
CA PRO A 374 -40.51 -7.63 -4.87
C PRO A 374 -40.49 -8.11 -6.33
N THR A 375 -40.08 -7.24 -7.27
CA THR A 375 -39.20 -7.53 -8.43
C THR A 375 -39.26 -6.38 -9.44
N SER A 376 -38.14 -5.72 -9.70
CA SER A 376 -37.72 -5.28 -11.05
C SER A 376 -36.40 -4.52 -10.97
N PHE A 377 -35.34 -5.15 -11.46
CA PHE A 377 -34.07 -4.52 -11.79
C PHE A 377 -34.28 -3.72 -13.09
N PHE A 378 -34.06 -2.40 -13.04
CA PHE A 378 -33.95 -1.57 -14.23
C PHE A 378 -32.46 -1.33 -14.54
N SER A 379 -32.05 -1.75 -15.74
CA SER A 379 -30.85 -1.29 -16.42
C SER A 379 -30.88 0.23 -16.60
N PHE A 380 -29.76 0.89 -16.31
CA PHE A 380 -29.49 2.26 -16.73
C PHE A 380 -28.20 2.26 -17.55
N ASP A 381 -28.36 2.20 -18.87
CA ASP A 381 -27.37 2.65 -19.84
C ASP A 381 -27.65 4.12 -20.13
N GLN A 382 -26.73 5.01 -19.76
CA GLN A 382 -26.71 6.36 -20.33
C GLN A 382 -25.27 6.87 -20.46
N GLN A 383 -24.77 6.76 -21.70
CA GLN A 383 -23.57 7.44 -22.17
C GLN A 383 -23.75 8.97 -22.11
N LEU A 384 -22.81 9.63 -21.44
CA LEU A 384 -22.57 11.07 -21.55
C LEU A 384 -21.15 11.31 -22.12
N PRO A 385 -20.96 12.35 -22.96
CA PRO A 385 -19.70 12.59 -23.67
C PRO A 385 -18.62 13.23 -22.77
N PRO A 386 -17.33 13.12 -23.14
CA PRO A 386 -16.23 13.58 -22.29
C PRO A 386 -16.08 15.11 -22.31
N PHE A 387 -16.26 15.74 -21.15
CA PHE A 387 -15.79 17.09 -20.88
C PHE A 387 -14.26 17.10 -20.79
N SER A 388 -13.62 17.77 -21.73
CA SER A 388 -12.18 18.02 -21.74
C SER A 388 -11.79 19.06 -20.68
N HIS A 389 -10.83 18.66 -19.84
CA HIS A 389 -10.18 19.46 -18.81
C HIS A 389 -9.57 20.75 -19.39
N LEU A 390 -10.04 21.92 -18.94
CA LEU A 390 -9.34 23.20 -19.06
C LEU A 390 -8.15 23.21 -18.07
N THR A 391 -7.04 22.57 -18.43
CA THR A 391 -5.76 22.84 -17.76
C THR A 391 -5.23 24.18 -18.25
N GLN A 392 -4.92 25.08 -17.32
CA GLN A 392 -4.25 26.37 -17.50
C GLN A 392 -3.22 26.33 -18.65
N GLU A 393 -3.60 26.86 -19.81
CA GLU A 393 -2.80 26.76 -21.03
C GLU A 393 -1.56 27.66 -20.91
N LYS A 394 -0.37 27.07 -20.80
CA LYS A 394 0.87 27.78 -21.12
C LYS A 394 0.80 28.13 -22.61
N MET A 395 0.93 29.41 -22.96
CA MET A 395 1.03 29.93 -24.35
C MET A 395 2.16 29.21 -25.10
N VAL A 396 1.88 28.05 -25.72
CA VAL A 396 2.90 27.21 -26.38
C VAL A 396 2.32 26.70 -27.69
N CYS A 397 3.03 26.93 -28.80
CA CYS A 397 2.56 26.46 -30.11
C CYS A 397 2.58 24.91 -30.20
N PRO A 398 1.76 24.30 -31.07
CA PRO A 398 1.66 22.83 -31.19
C PRO A 398 3.01 22.13 -31.44
N LYS A 399 3.93 22.78 -32.16
CA LYS A 399 5.29 22.25 -32.39
C LYS A 399 6.11 22.19 -31.10
N CYS A 400 6.00 23.18 -30.23
CA CYS A 400 6.70 23.20 -28.95
C CYS A 400 6.01 22.31 -27.90
N GLN A 401 4.68 22.17 -27.94
CA GLN A 401 3.95 21.26 -27.07
C GLN A 401 4.32 19.79 -27.32
N LYS A 402 4.52 19.38 -28.59
CA LYS A 402 5.03 18.05 -28.94
C LYS A 402 6.43 17.78 -28.39
N LYS A 403 7.31 18.79 -28.36
CA LYS A 403 8.66 18.68 -27.78
C LYS A 403 8.63 18.51 -26.25
N LEU A 404 7.70 19.18 -25.58
CA LEU A 404 7.51 19.05 -24.12
C LEU A 404 6.99 17.66 -23.72
N LYS A 405 6.13 17.04 -24.54
CA LYS A 405 5.66 15.67 -24.29
C LYS A 405 6.74 14.60 -24.51
N ALA A 406 7.76 14.90 -25.32
CA ALA A 406 8.86 13.96 -25.62
C ALA A 406 10.08 14.11 -24.68
N THR A 407 10.11 15.15 -23.84
CA THR A 407 11.20 15.38 -22.88
C THR A 407 10.71 15.04 -21.47
N GLU A 408 10.73 13.74 -21.15
CA GLU A 408 10.73 13.32 -19.75
C GLU A 408 12.08 13.74 -19.16
N LEU A 409 12.09 14.71 -18.25
CA LEU A 409 13.32 15.12 -17.57
C LEU A 409 13.90 13.89 -16.87
N ALA A 410 15.07 13.45 -17.31
CA ALA A 410 15.94 12.59 -16.53
C ALA A 410 16.45 13.39 -15.33
N THR A 411 15.64 13.52 -14.28
CA THR A 411 16.14 13.88 -12.96
C THR A 411 16.87 12.65 -12.40
N PRO A 412 18.20 12.65 -12.25
CA PRO A 412 18.84 11.65 -11.41
C PRO A 412 18.23 11.76 -10.02
N GLY A 413 17.71 10.65 -9.49
CA GLY A 413 17.05 10.64 -8.19
C GLY A 413 17.97 11.24 -7.13
N VAL A 414 17.45 12.17 -6.33
CA VAL A 414 18.15 12.72 -5.18
C VAL A 414 18.42 11.55 -4.23
N LYS A 415 19.66 11.05 -4.22
CA LYS A 415 20.11 10.04 -3.26
C LYS A 415 19.86 10.57 -1.84
N ARG A 416 19.24 9.75 -1.01
CA ARG A 416 19.06 10.07 0.42
C ARG A 416 20.45 10.12 1.06
N LYS A 417 20.61 10.95 2.10
CA LYS A 417 21.89 11.16 2.81
C LYS A 417 22.55 9.85 3.29
N ASN A 418 21.79 8.77 3.42
CA ASN A 418 22.27 7.46 3.86
C ASN A 418 22.92 6.63 2.73
N ASP A 419 22.76 7.02 1.46
CA ASP A 419 23.38 6.36 0.29
C ASP A 419 24.64 7.09 -0.20
N MET A 420 25.13 8.05 0.57
CA MET A 420 26.37 8.77 0.29
C MET A 420 27.55 7.91 0.75
N TYR A 421 28.05 7.11 -0.19
CA TYR A 421 29.24 6.27 -0.06
C TYR A 421 30.43 7.10 0.43
N TYR A 422 30.79 6.97 1.70
CA TYR A 422 32.09 7.40 2.21
C TYR A 422 33.12 6.40 1.70
N GLY A 423 34.14 6.92 1.00
CA GLY A 423 35.13 6.11 0.29
C GLY A 423 35.74 5.00 1.14
N SER A 424 35.90 3.83 0.51
CA SER A 424 36.64 2.70 1.06
C SER A 424 38.05 3.13 1.51
N PRO A 425 38.52 2.72 2.70
CA PRO A 425 39.95 2.71 2.95
C PRO A 425 40.57 1.63 2.08
N SER A 426 41.40 2.05 1.13
CA SER A 426 42.38 1.20 0.50
C SER A 426 43.45 0.88 1.54
N SER A 427 43.58 -0.39 1.95
CA SER A 427 44.86 -1.10 2.02
C SER A 427 44.72 -2.50 2.64
N THR A 428 44.93 -3.49 1.77
CA THR A 428 45.90 -4.58 1.93
C THR A 428 46.24 -5.07 3.35
N LEU A 429 45.71 -6.25 3.68
CA LEU A 429 46.37 -7.21 4.56
C LEU A 429 47.61 -7.76 3.83
N GLY A 430 48.79 -7.33 4.27
CA GLY A 430 50.09 -7.87 3.88
C GLY A 430 51.11 -7.40 4.91
N GLY A 431 51.68 -8.34 5.65
CA GLY A 431 52.52 -8.08 6.81
C GLY A 431 53.89 -7.46 6.51
N GLY A 432 54.63 -7.17 7.58
CA GLY A 432 56.04 -6.83 7.52
C GLY A 432 56.40 -5.65 8.41
N ALA A 433 57.13 -5.95 9.48
CA ALA A 433 57.75 -4.99 10.38
C ALA A 433 58.67 -4.00 9.63
N ASP A 434 58.66 -2.71 10.00
CA ASP A 434 59.84 -2.09 10.61
C ASP A 434 59.60 -0.65 11.12
N LYS A 435 60.51 -0.26 12.02
CA LYS A 435 60.56 0.95 12.85
C LYS A 435 60.43 2.29 12.12
N GLY A 436 59.75 3.26 12.74
CA GLY A 436 59.96 4.68 12.45
C GLY A 436 58.98 5.64 13.14
N LYS A 437 59.39 6.23 14.26
CA LYS A 437 58.72 7.34 14.95
C LYS A 437 58.42 8.51 14.00
N SER A 438 57.20 9.04 13.99
CA SER A 438 56.96 10.50 14.06
C SER A 438 55.48 10.84 14.34
N LYS A 439 55.31 11.91 15.13
CA LYS A 439 54.06 12.52 15.58
C LYS A 439 53.22 13.04 14.40
N ALA A 440 51.90 13.01 14.59
CA ALA A 440 50.93 13.66 13.70
C ALA A 440 51.08 15.18 13.73
N THR A 441 51.51 15.76 12.61
CA THR A 441 51.54 17.21 12.39
C THR A 441 50.22 17.63 11.73
N LEU A 442 49.30 18.13 12.55
CA LEU A 442 48.19 18.97 12.10
C LEU A 442 48.78 20.26 11.52
N GLY A 443 48.51 20.57 10.26
CA GLY A 443 48.74 21.91 9.70
C GLY A 443 49.39 21.93 8.33
N ALA A 444 48.67 21.47 7.29
CA ALA A 444 49.02 21.78 5.90
C ALA A 444 47.88 21.50 4.92
N THR A 445 46.68 22.05 5.13
CA THR A 445 45.72 22.25 4.04
C THR A 445 45.06 23.62 4.20
N GLY A 446 45.48 24.57 3.37
CA GLY A 446 44.95 25.92 3.31
C GLY A 446 43.48 25.94 2.86
N ILE A 447 42.56 25.81 3.82
CA ILE A 447 41.14 26.13 3.66
C ILE A 447 40.98 27.61 4.06
N GLY A 448 41.37 28.51 3.16
CA GLY A 448 41.39 29.96 3.45
C GLY A 448 40.72 30.84 2.42
N LYS A 449 40.18 30.29 1.32
CA LYS A 449 39.47 31.09 0.30
C LYS A 449 38.32 30.29 -0.29
N SER A 450 37.14 30.44 0.30
CA SER A 450 35.86 29.97 -0.27
C SER A 450 35.61 30.62 -1.63
N LYS A 451 36.08 29.96 -2.69
CA LYS A 451 35.86 30.32 -4.11
C LYS A 451 34.38 30.31 -4.53
N LEU A 452 33.46 29.93 -3.64
CA LEU A 452 32.00 29.99 -3.82
C LEU A 452 31.40 31.37 -3.56
N LEU A 453 32.15 32.31 -2.94
CA LEU A 453 31.66 33.66 -2.60
C LEU A 453 32.42 34.78 -3.34
N SER A 454 33.31 34.44 -4.27
CA SER A 454 33.97 35.43 -5.13
C SER A 454 32.96 36.02 -6.12
N ALA A 455 32.90 37.35 -6.26
CA ALA A 455 32.08 38.05 -7.25
C ALA A 455 32.40 37.64 -8.72
N LYS A 456 33.50 36.92 -8.96
CA LYS A 456 33.87 36.31 -10.26
C LYS A 456 33.47 34.84 -10.40
N ALA A 457 32.85 34.22 -9.40
CA ALA A 457 32.39 32.83 -9.47
C ALA A 457 31.13 32.74 -10.36
N LYS A 458 31.33 32.41 -11.63
CA LYS A 458 30.22 32.03 -12.52
C LYS A 458 29.59 30.74 -11.98
N ASN A 459 28.38 30.86 -11.43
CA ASN A 459 27.57 29.72 -11.04
C ASN A 459 27.39 28.81 -12.27
N PRO A 460 27.85 27.54 -12.25
CA PRO A 460 27.69 26.63 -13.39
C PRO A 460 26.21 26.37 -13.73
N TYR A 461 25.28 26.64 -12.81
CA TYR A 461 23.83 26.61 -13.06
C TYR A 461 23.27 27.88 -13.72
N ALA A 462 24.02 29.00 -13.75
CA ALA A 462 23.58 30.22 -14.42
C ALA A 462 23.60 30.10 -15.95
N ALA A 463 24.37 29.16 -16.51
CA ALA A 463 24.34 28.82 -17.93
C ALA A 463 22.97 28.25 -18.39
N TYR A 464 22.15 27.82 -17.43
CA TYR A 464 20.82 27.26 -17.70
C TYR A 464 19.69 28.20 -17.31
N ALA A 465 19.96 29.43 -16.87
CA ALA A 465 18.89 30.41 -16.63
C ALA A 465 18.64 31.21 -17.92
N SER A 466 17.57 30.91 -18.65
CA SER A 466 17.12 31.80 -19.73
C SER A 466 16.49 33.05 -19.15
N SER A 467 16.71 34.21 -19.76
CA SER A 467 16.01 35.45 -19.43
C SER A 467 14.98 35.76 -20.51
N CYS A 468 13.82 36.26 -20.13
CA CYS A 468 12.79 36.72 -21.07
C CYS A 468 13.38 37.78 -22.01
N ASP A 469 13.22 37.61 -23.32
CA ASP A 469 13.79 38.55 -24.29
C ASP A 469 13.23 39.97 -24.15
N ASN A 470 11.97 40.09 -23.69
CA ASN A 470 11.27 41.37 -23.59
C ASN A 470 11.56 42.13 -22.29
N CYS A 471 11.35 41.48 -21.14
CA CYS A 471 11.45 42.15 -19.83
C CYS A 471 12.69 41.73 -19.02
N LYS A 472 13.56 40.88 -19.57
CA LYS A 472 14.80 40.37 -18.96
C LYS A 472 14.64 39.61 -17.63
N VAL A 473 13.41 39.39 -17.17
CA VAL A 473 13.10 38.53 -16.01
C VAL A 473 13.51 37.09 -16.29
N LYS A 474 14.06 36.38 -15.29
CA LYS A 474 14.46 34.98 -15.40
C LYS A 474 13.26 34.10 -15.76
N THR A 475 13.43 33.22 -16.74
CA THR A 475 12.46 32.24 -17.22
C THR A 475 12.93 30.81 -16.93
N GLU A 476 12.00 29.86 -16.87
CA GLU A 476 12.34 28.43 -16.84
C GLU A 476 13.17 28.06 -18.09
N GLN A 477 14.08 27.09 -17.93
CA GLN A 477 14.96 26.58 -18.98
C GLN A 477 14.23 26.37 -20.31
N GLY A 478 14.75 26.96 -21.39
CA GLY A 478 14.25 26.79 -22.75
C GLY A 478 13.05 27.69 -23.14
N LYS A 479 12.69 28.68 -22.31
CA LYS A 479 11.65 29.67 -22.63
C LYS A 479 12.25 31.00 -23.11
N LYS A 480 11.81 31.44 -24.29
CA LYS A 480 12.17 32.74 -24.89
C LYS A 480 11.45 33.94 -24.24
N PHE A 481 10.19 33.76 -23.84
CA PHE A 481 9.39 34.79 -23.17
C PHE A 481 8.86 34.28 -21.82
N CYS A 482 8.75 35.17 -20.83
CA CYS A 482 7.99 34.88 -19.62
C CYS A 482 6.49 34.80 -19.97
N GLN A 483 5.70 34.17 -19.10
CA GLN A 483 4.27 33.95 -19.34
C GLN A 483 3.54 35.26 -19.68
N ARG A 484 3.85 36.35 -18.97
CA ARG A 484 3.24 37.67 -19.19
C ARG A 484 3.58 38.25 -20.57
N CYS A 485 4.85 38.21 -20.98
CA CYS A 485 5.26 38.76 -22.27
C CYS A 485 4.83 37.88 -23.46
N ALA A 486 4.72 36.56 -23.26
CA ALA A 486 4.16 35.64 -24.24
C ALA A 486 2.68 35.95 -24.50
N TYR A 487 1.90 36.17 -23.45
CA TYR A 487 0.50 36.61 -23.54
C TYR A 487 0.37 37.98 -24.21
N GLN A 488 1.12 38.97 -23.75
CA GLN A 488 1.05 40.33 -24.29
C GLN A 488 1.40 40.40 -25.79
N ARG A 489 2.27 39.50 -26.26
CA ARG A 489 2.67 39.42 -27.67
C ARG A 489 1.91 38.40 -28.49
N ASN A 490 0.95 37.69 -27.89
CA ASN A 490 0.28 36.54 -28.52
C ASN A 490 1.29 35.60 -29.19
N ALA A 491 2.37 35.27 -28.49
CA ALA A 491 3.49 34.50 -29.02
C ALA A 491 3.82 33.32 -28.11
N CYS A 492 4.28 32.22 -28.70
CA CYS A 492 4.69 31.02 -27.97
C CYS A 492 5.82 31.34 -26.98
N ALA A 493 5.63 31.01 -25.70
CA ALA A 493 6.60 31.24 -24.64
C ALA A 493 7.93 30.49 -24.85
N MET A 494 7.91 29.38 -25.59
CA MET A 494 9.10 28.56 -25.87
C MET A 494 9.92 29.11 -27.04
N CYS A 495 9.31 29.30 -28.22
CA CYS A 495 10.03 29.67 -29.44
C CYS A 495 9.80 31.11 -29.92
N GLY A 496 8.84 31.83 -29.33
CA GLY A 496 8.47 33.19 -29.71
C GLY A 496 7.70 33.32 -31.02
N LYS A 497 7.21 32.21 -31.60
CA LYS A 497 6.35 32.27 -32.80
C LYS A 497 4.99 32.88 -32.44
N ASN A 498 4.57 33.90 -33.19
CA ASN A 498 3.23 34.47 -33.07
C ASN A 498 2.18 33.37 -33.27
N LEU A 499 1.26 33.29 -32.32
CA LEU A 499 0.11 32.38 -32.33
C LEU A 499 -1.07 33.00 -33.09
N ALA A 500 -1.05 34.31 -33.30
CA ALA A 500 -1.93 34.97 -34.26
C ALA A 500 -1.53 34.57 -35.69
N GLY A 501 -2.28 33.63 -36.26
CA GLY A 501 -2.38 33.50 -37.71
C GLY A 501 -2.91 34.80 -38.32
N LYS A 502 -2.73 34.97 -39.63
CA LYS A 502 -3.11 36.17 -40.39
C LYS A 502 -4.47 36.76 -39.92
N SER A 503 -4.50 38.09 -39.78
CA SER A 503 -5.61 39.01 -39.43
C SER A 503 -5.84 39.27 -37.93
N ALA A 504 -5.46 40.48 -37.50
CA ALA A 504 -5.65 41.03 -36.17
C ALA A 504 -7.09 41.54 -35.92
N LYS A 505 -8.13 40.73 -36.21
CA LYS A 505 -9.54 41.14 -36.03
C LYS A 505 -10.38 40.32 -35.05
N ASP A 506 -9.89 39.17 -34.58
CA ASP A 506 -10.60 38.34 -33.58
C ASP A 506 -9.83 38.29 -32.26
N GLN A 507 -9.79 39.40 -31.53
CA GLN A 507 -9.40 39.38 -30.12
C GLN A 507 -10.66 39.30 -29.24
N PRO A 508 -10.70 38.41 -28.23
CA PRO A 508 -11.75 38.45 -27.23
C PRO A 508 -11.59 39.70 -26.35
N ILE A 509 -12.53 40.63 -26.50
CA ILE A 509 -12.68 41.77 -25.59
C ILE A 509 -13.13 41.23 -24.23
N VAL A 510 -12.25 41.25 -23.23
CA VAL A 510 -12.64 41.02 -21.84
C VAL A 510 -13.36 42.29 -21.36
N GLN A 511 -14.69 42.32 -21.50
CA GLN A 511 -15.52 43.34 -20.87
C GLN A 511 -15.47 43.12 -19.36
N GLY A 512 -14.83 44.05 -18.64
CA GLY A 512 -14.82 44.08 -17.19
C GLY A 512 -16.20 44.44 -16.64
N GLN A 513 -17.05 43.44 -16.43
CA GLN A 513 -18.24 43.62 -15.59
C GLN A 513 -17.81 43.75 -14.12
N LYS A 514 -17.95 44.95 -13.57
CA LYS A 514 -17.90 45.19 -12.13
C LYS A 514 -19.16 44.61 -11.49
N PHE A 515 -19.01 43.59 -10.67
CA PHE A 515 -20.04 43.16 -9.73
C PHE A 515 -19.91 43.99 -8.46
N ASN A 516 -20.85 44.89 -8.21
CA ASN A 516 -21.04 45.49 -6.89
C ASN A 516 -21.94 44.54 -6.09
N MET A 517 -21.51 44.15 -4.90
CA MET A 517 -22.32 43.39 -3.94
C MET A 517 -23.31 44.35 -3.26
N ALA A 518 -24.59 43.99 -3.28
CA ALA A 518 -25.64 44.60 -2.47
C ALA A 518 -25.96 43.69 -1.29
#